data_AF-A0A094GJV9-F1
#
_entry.id   AF-A0A094GJV9-F1
#
_cell.length_a   1.000
_cell.length_b   1.000
_cell.length_c   1.000
_cell.angle_alpha   90.00
_cell.angle_beta   90.00
_cell.angle_gamma   90.00
#
_symmetry.space_group_name_H-M   'P 1'
#
loop_
_entity.id
_entity.type
_entity.pdbx_description
1 polymer ?
#
loop_
_entity_poly.entity_id
_entity_poly.type
_entity_poly.pdbx_seq_one_letter_code
_entity_poly.pdbx_strand_id
1 'polypeptide(L)'
;MPKTRTGCKTCKTRRVKCDEGKPFCARCLKFGADCEGYEVGGRLNASTKISPKEIIPQKRHHQEFLLSSLGRLPFTAAFQDNREYSYLLYFQKEAALDISSHFDQSLFNYVIIQSSYNEPSLRQFVASLGALYKAGTPKALNLSKEESDPHRQYAFQQYGQALKSVQARIYADKYQDTARVALIASLLIYCFENLYGDFNSALRHLESALQLMQKQLAHTSRRYKHSKNLSPTSNLEDDLVAAFFRLDSGLLSRDDICHAKSIGSRLGMNYLEDICEIPERFNTISEARNYLENIQFPAIPSLANDLTQAIESPLRNIDEKARDMYSTMSSQLRHWRVAFSPLYAETLTSKGKKDVFAAATLRVRALSTELASQRVCARDPSSLYFLNIESREIVDLSKFVATDPSFQKSFVWDCGIVPGLSIVIAACIDTNIRNEALQVLKDIVPRREGVWDSLTAVKFGERCLRMSGD
;
A
#
# COMPACT_ATOMS: atom_id res chain seq x y z
N MET A 1 3.31 35.81 38.68
CA MET A 1 2.95 34.50 38.07
C MET A 1 4.05 33.49 38.44
N PRO A 2 3.75 32.35 39.09
CA PRO A 2 4.78 31.51 39.71
C PRO A 2 5.66 30.83 38.64
N LYS A 3 6.98 30.95 38.76
CA LYS A 3 7.96 30.26 37.91
C LYS A 3 7.96 28.76 38.26
N THR A 4 7.60 27.88 37.33
CA THR A 4 7.73 26.43 37.55
C THR A 4 9.22 26.04 37.51
N ARG A 5 9.74 25.48 38.62
CA ARG A 5 11.15 25.04 38.72
C ARG A 5 11.49 23.90 37.77
N THR A 6 10.47 23.18 37.29
CA THR A 6 10.54 21.94 36.52
C THR A 6 10.37 22.12 35.01
N GLY A 7 10.32 23.36 34.49
CA GLY A 7 10.27 23.59 33.04
C GLY A 7 11.55 23.22 32.30
N CYS A 8 11.44 22.90 31.00
CA CYS A 8 12.60 22.61 30.16
C CYS A 8 13.51 23.85 30.02
N LYS A 9 14.79 23.63 29.74
CA LYS A 9 15.80 24.69 29.61
C LYS A 9 15.40 25.71 28.54
N THR A 10 14.96 25.28 27.37
CA THR A 10 14.52 26.17 26.28
C THR A 10 13.35 27.06 26.69
N CYS A 11 12.33 26.54 27.38
CA CYS A 11 11.21 27.36 27.87
C CYS A 11 11.63 28.33 29.00
N LYS A 12 12.56 27.90 29.86
CA LYS A 12 13.14 28.77 30.90
C LYS A 12 13.92 29.94 30.28
N THR A 13 14.77 29.69 29.29
CA THR A 13 15.53 30.71 28.56
C THR A 13 14.60 31.70 27.87
N ARG A 14 13.54 31.18 27.22
CA ARG A 14 12.53 31.99 26.53
C ARG A 14 11.52 32.69 27.47
N ARG A 15 11.60 32.48 28.79
CA ARG A 15 10.67 33.01 29.81
C ARG A 15 9.19 32.71 29.52
N VAL A 16 8.89 31.56 28.91
CA VAL A 16 7.53 31.08 28.64
C VAL A 16 7.20 29.87 29.52
N LYS A 17 5.93 29.72 29.93
CA LYS A 17 5.48 28.56 30.73
C LYS A 17 5.72 27.25 29.96
N CYS A 18 6.40 26.28 30.57
CA CYS A 18 6.61 24.95 30.01
C CYS A 18 5.40 24.05 30.32
N ASP A 19 4.98 23.21 29.38
CA ASP A 19 3.95 22.18 29.58
C ASP A 19 4.49 20.87 30.19
N GLU A 20 5.80 20.80 30.42
CA GLU A 20 6.50 19.70 31.12
C GLU A 20 6.38 18.31 30.44
N GLY A 21 5.89 18.27 29.20
CA GLY A 21 5.91 17.08 28.36
C GLY A 21 7.33 16.53 28.16
N LYS A 22 7.50 15.22 28.32
CA LYS A 22 8.78 14.52 28.11
C LYS A 22 8.70 13.63 26.87
N PRO A 23 9.76 13.53 26.05
CA PRO A 23 11.11 14.11 26.25
C PRO A 23 11.22 15.59 25.89
N PHE A 24 10.30 16.12 25.07
CA PHE A 24 10.26 17.52 24.65
C PHE A 24 8.88 18.12 24.96
N CYS A 25 8.86 19.38 25.39
CA CYS A 25 7.61 20.07 25.69
C CYS A 25 6.88 20.48 24.39
N ALA A 26 5.55 20.38 24.37
CA ALA A 26 4.71 20.72 23.22
C ALA A 26 4.92 22.17 22.75
N ARG A 27 5.29 23.07 23.66
CA ARG A 27 5.58 24.47 23.34
C ARG A 27 6.87 24.67 22.53
N CYS A 28 7.90 23.85 22.76
CA CYS A 28 9.10 23.84 21.92
C CYS A 28 8.82 23.17 20.57
N LEU A 29 8.07 22.06 20.58
CA LEU A 29 7.67 21.35 19.36
C LEU A 29 6.84 22.24 18.42
N LYS A 30 5.86 22.96 18.96
CA LYS A 30 5.01 23.89 18.19
C LYS A 30 5.79 25.10 17.66
N PHE A 31 6.85 25.50 18.35
CA PHE A 31 7.69 26.63 17.94
C PHE A 31 8.79 26.23 16.95
N GLY A 32 9.05 24.93 16.77
CA GLY A 32 10.09 24.44 15.85
C GLY A 32 11.52 24.66 16.35
N ALA A 33 11.72 24.86 17.66
CA ALA A 33 13.07 24.98 18.25
C ALA A 33 13.42 23.74 19.08
N ASP A 34 14.72 23.45 19.15
CA ASP A 34 15.27 22.36 19.94
C ASP A 34 14.93 22.53 21.43
N CYS A 35 14.25 21.54 21.98
CA CYS A 35 13.94 21.47 23.40
C CYS A 35 15.12 20.81 24.11
N GLU A 36 15.96 21.61 24.77
CA GLU A 36 17.15 21.20 25.52
C GLU A 36 16.84 20.34 26.78
N GLY A 37 15.58 19.94 26.96
CA GLY A 37 15.16 19.01 28.00
C GLY A 37 15.13 19.62 29.40
N TYR A 38 15.01 18.74 30.40
CA TYR A 38 14.84 19.06 31.81
C TYR A 38 16.14 18.80 32.58
N GLU A 39 16.40 19.52 33.66
CA GLU A 39 17.58 19.24 34.51
C GLU A 39 17.44 17.86 35.16
N VAL A 40 18.40 16.98 34.89
CA VAL A 40 18.47 15.64 35.48
C VAL A 40 19.31 15.73 36.76
N GLY A 41 18.65 15.94 37.90
CA GLY A 41 19.25 15.78 39.22
C GLY A 41 19.46 14.29 39.53
N GLY A 42 20.71 13.86 39.66
CA GLY A 42 21.11 12.47 39.75
C GLY A 42 20.79 11.75 41.07
N ARG A 43 20.66 10.42 40.97
CA ARG A 43 21.29 9.37 41.80
C ARG A 43 20.91 8.00 41.23
N LEU A 44 21.88 7.36 40.59
CA LEU A 44 21.84 5.94 40.21
C LEU A 44 22.23 5.13 41.44
N ASN A 45 21.44 4.13 41.82
CA ASN A 45 21.91 2.98 42.60
C ASN A 45 21.36 1.70 41.97
N ALA A 46 22.29 0.88 41.50
CA ALA A 46 22.05 -0.42 40.91
C ALA A 46 21.89 -1.50 41.98
N SER A 47 21.09 -2.53 41.71
CA SER A 47 21.37 -3.90 42.18
C SER A 47 20.62 -4.91 41.33
N THR A 48 21.36 -5.61 40.48
CA THR A 48 20.96 -6.79 39.70
C THR A 48 21.15 -8.05 40.54
N LYS A 49 20.10 -8.87 40.69
CA LYS A 49 20.21 -10.28 41.04
C LYS A 49 19.55 -11.11 39.93
N ILE A 50 20.34 -11.94 39.26
CA ILE A 50 19.92 -12.89 38.22
C ILE A 50 19.85 -14.27 38.87
N SER A 51 18.74 -14.98 38.68
CA SER A 51 18.60 -16.41 38.94
C SER A 51 18.08 -17.09 37.66
N PRO A 52 18.60 -18.28 37.28
CA PRO A 52 18.23 -18.93 36.03
C PRO A 52 16.85 -19.60 36.14
N LYS A 53 16.01 -19.48 35.10
CA LYS A 53 14.75 -20.24 34.97
C LYS A 53 14.84 -21.19 33.77
N GLU A 54 14.37 -22.41 34.03
CA GLU A 54 14.33 -23.56 33.13
C GLU A 54 13.39 -23.34 31.94
N ILE A 55 13.70 -24.02 30.83
CA ILE A 55 13.04 -23.91 29.53
C ILE A 55 11.88 -24.92 29.47
N ILE A 56 10.65 -24.43 29.24
CA ILE A 56 9.47 -25.25 28.92
C ILE A 56 8.91 -24.80 27.55
N PRO A 57 8.38 -25.69 26.68
CA PRO A 57 7.97 -25.33 25.32
C PRO A 57 6.62 -24.59 25.28
N GLN A 58 6.58 -23.41 24.65
CA GLN A 58 5.36 -22.61 24.47
C GLN A 58 4.60 -22.98 23.18
N LYS A 59 3.30 -23.30 23.33
CA LYS A 59 2.31 -23.30 22.25
C LYS A 59 2.06 -21.87 21.77
N ARG A 60 2.16 -21.62 20.46
CA ARG A 60 1.97 -20.29 19.83
C ARG A 60 0.49 -19.95 19.72
N HIS A 61 -0.03 -19.16 20.67
CA HIS A 61 -1.24 -18.37 20.48
C HIS A 61 -0.82 -16.92 20.22
N HIS A 62 -1.28 -16.35 19.10
CA HIS A 62 -1.23 -14.92 18.84
C HIS A 62 -2.07 -14.20 19.90
N GLN A 63 -1.40 -13.59 20.87
CA GLN A 63 -1.98 -12.57 21.74
C GLN A 63 -0.93 -11.49 21.99
N GLU A 64 -1.33 -10.25 21.69
CA GLU A 64 -0.79 -8.97 22.14
C GLU A 64 0.57 -9.02 22.86
N PHE A 65 1.65 -9.05 22.09
CA PHE A 65 2.94 -8.60 22.61
C PHE A 65 2.93 -7.07 22.64
N LEU A 66 2.53 -6.55 23.80
CA LEU A 66 3.04 -5.28 24.31
C LEU A 66 4.54 -5.17 23.98
N LEU A 67 4.94 -3.98 23.50
CA LEU A 67 6.32 -3.56 23.24
C LEU A 67 7.25 -4.02 24.38
N SER A 68 7.79 -5.23 24.24
CA SER A 68 8.74 -5.78 25.17
C SER A 68 10.10 -5.17 24.84
N SER A 69 10.36 -4.03 25.45
CA SER A 69 11.69 -3.48 25.71
C SER A 69 12.65 -3.50 24.53
N LEU A 70 12.44 -2.59 23.57
CA LEU A 70 13.55 -1.96 22.87
C LEU A 70 14.50 -1.40 23.95
N GLY A 71 15.70 -1.98 24.03
CA GLY A 71 16.72 -1.54 24.98
C GLY A 71 16.88 -0.03 24.94
N ARG A 72 16.99 0.59 26.12
CA ARG A 72 17.16 2.04 26.31
C ARG A 72 18.49 2.52 25.70
N LEU A 73 18.57 2.65 24.39
CA LEU A 73 19.41 3.67 23.78
C LEU A 73 18.65 5.00 23.92
N PRO A 74 19.31 6.12 24.24
CA PRO A 74 18.67 7.42 24.13
C PRO A 74 18.16 7.50 22.69
N PHE A 75 16.85 7.62 22.51
CA PHE A 75 16.21 7.59 21.19
C PHE A 75 16.79 8.63 20.22
N THR A 76 17.51 9.64 20.71
CA THR A 76 18.22 10.66 19.95
C THR A 76 19.64 10.27 19.50
N ALA A 77 20.29 9.29 20.16
CA ALA A 77 21.67 8.90 19.86
C ALA A 77 21.81 8.11 18.56
N ALA A 78 20.71 7.53 18.06
CA ALA A 78 20.69 6.79 16.81
C ALA A 78 20.57 7.72 15.58
N PHE A 79 20.03 8.93 15.73
CA PHE A 79 19.64 9.81 14.62
C PHE A 79 20.73 10.84 14.30
N GLN A 80 20.81 11.23 13.02
CA GLN A 80 21.80 12.21 12.56
C GLN A 80 21.50 13.61 13.08
N ASP A 81 20.22 14.01 13.07
CA ASP A 81 19.75 15.29 13.59
C ASP A 81 18.31 15.17 14.13
N ASN A 82 17.86 16.21 14.84
CA ASN A 82 16.49 16.27 15.37
C ASN A 82 15.42 16.30 14.27
N ARG A 83 15.78 16.71 13.04
CA ARG A 83 14.85 16.76 11.91
C ARG A 83 14.57 15.35 11.39
N GLU A 84 15.58 14.50 11.27
CA GLU A 84 15.45 13.10 10.84
C GLU A 84 14.46 12.37 11.75
N TYR A 85 14.64 12.51 13.07
CA TYR A 85 13.70 11.93 14.04
C TYR A 85 12.28 12.51 13.91
N SER A 86 12.17 13.84 13.76
CA SER A 86 10.87 14.51 13.62
C SER A 86 10.10 14.06 12.38
N TYR A 87 10.77 13.90 11.25
CA TYR A 87 10.14 13.43 10.01
C TYR A 87 9.87 11.93 10.04
N LEU A 88 10.71 11.12 10.69
CA LEU A 88 10.39 9.70 10.91
C LEU A 88 9.11 9.55 11.74
N LEU A 89 8.97 10.33 12.82
CA LEU A 89 7.74 10.34 13.61
C LEU A 89 6.53 10.82 12.81
N TYR A 90 6.73 11.81 11.93
CA TYR A 90 5.67 12.30 11.07
C TYR A 90 5.23 11.23 10.05
N PHE A 91 6.19 10.50 9.46
CA PHE A 91 5.89 9.37 8.61
C PHE A 91 5.10 8.30 9.38
N GLN A 92 5.56 7.91 10.56
CA GLN A 92 4.92 6.87 11.37
C GLN A 92 3.47 7.23 11.78
N LYS A 93 3.21 8.51 12.08
CA LYS A 93 1.91 8.96 12.63
C LYS A 93 0.90 9.36 11.57
N GLU A 94 1.35 9.82 10.41
CA GLU A 94 0.49 10.39 9.37
C GLU A 94 0.70 9.63 8.06
N ALA A 95 1.88 9.78 7.43
CA ALA A 95 2.11 9.29 6.08
C ALA A 95 1.93 7.78 5.92
N ALA A 96 2.38 6.97 6.88
CA ALA A 96 2.26 5.52 6.84
C ALA A 96 0.79 5.06 6.84
N LEU A 97 -0.06 5.72 7.62
CA LEU A 97 -1.50 5.43 7.68
C LEU A 97 -2.17 5.80 6.36
N ASP A 98 -1.89 7.00 5.85
CA ASP A 98 -2.49 7.47 4.61
C ASP A 98 -2.01 6.65 3.41
N ILE A 99 -0.71 6.35 3.30
CA ILE A 99 -0.16 5.54 2.20
C ILE A 99 -0.70 4.10 2.25
N SER A 100 -0.73 3.47 3.42
CA SER A 100 -1.18 2.06 3.54
C SER A 100 -2.70 1.90 3.51
N SER A 101 -3.45 2.98 3.78
CA SER A 101 -4.91 3.00 3.86
C SER A 101 -5.42 1.86 4.78
N HIS A 102 -6.26 0.97 4.26
CA HIS A 102 -6.95 -0.03 5.07
C HIS A 102 -6.22 -1.37 5.24
N PHE A 103 -5.23 -1.70 4.41
CA PHE A 103 -4.78 -3.10 4.31
C PHE A 103 -3.31 -3.34 4.68
N ASP A 104 -2.37 -2.63 4.08
CA ASP A 104 -0.93 -2.92 4.23
C ASP A 104 -0.30 -2.22 5.46
N GLN A 105 -1.09 -2.00 6.50
CA GLN A 105 -0.62 -1.31 7.72
C GLN A 105 0.54 -2.04 8.40
N SER A 106 0.60 -3.38 8.31
CA SER A 106 1.68 -4.16 8.93
C SER A 106 3.04 -3.90 8.27
N LEU A 107 3.07 -3.87 6.93
CA LEU A 107 4.27 -3.55 6.16
C LEU A 107 4.84 -2.19 6.56
N PHE A 108 3.98 -1.17 6.60
CA PHE A 108 4.40 0.19 6.88
C PHE A 108 4.69 0.44 8.36
N ASN A 109 3.84 -0.01 9.27
CA ASN A 109 3.96 0.31 10.70
C ASN A 109 4.92 -0.61 11.46
N TYR A 110 5.19 -1.83 10.96
CA TYR A 110 6.09 -2.77 11.61
C TYR A 110 7.34 -3.03 10.78
N VAL A 111 7.22 -3.62 9.59
CA VAL A 111 8.40 -4.07 8.81
C VAL A 111 9.30 -2.90 8.43
N ILE A 112 8.75 -1.84 7.82
CA ILE A 112 9.50 -0.66 7.40
C ILE A 112 10.04 0.11 8.61
N ILE A 113 9.19 0.39 9.61
CA ILE A 113 9.60 1.17 10.78
C ILE A 113 10.68 0.45 11.59
N GLN A 114 10.52 -0.83 11.91
CA GLN A 114 11.53 -1.58 12.65
C GLN A 114 12.85 -1.62 11.90
N SER A 115 12.80 -1.82 10.57
CA SER A 115 13.99 -1.80 9.72
C SER A 115 14.65 -0.42 9.73
N SER A 116 13.89 0.67 9.71
CA SER A 116 14.43 2.04 9.77
C SER A 116 15.12 2.38 11.10
N TYR A 117 14.74 1.74 12.21
CA TYR A 117 15.46 1.92 13.48
C TYR A 117 16.82 1.24 13.45
N ASN A 118 16.93 0.07 12.80
CA ASN A 118 18.16 -0.70 12.74
C ASN A 118 19.08 -0.26 11.60
N GLU A 119 18.52 0.29 10.52
CA GLU A 119 19.25 0.64 9.31
C GLU A 119 19.28 2.13 8.99
N PRO A 120 20.45 2.80 9.11
CA PRO A 120 20.56 4.24 8.88
C PRO A 120 20.09 4.68 7.49
N SER A 121 20.39 3.90 6.45
CA SER A 121 20.01 4.24 5.08
C SER A 121 18.49 4.17 4.86
N LEU A 122 17.82 3.17 5.45
CA LEU A 122 16.36 3.06 5.45
C LEU A 122 15.72 4.16 6.29
N ARG A 123 16.35 4.55 7.39
CA ARG A 123 15.92 5.68 8.22
C ARG A 123 15.88 6.99 7.45
N GLN A 124 16.93 7.26 6.68
CA GLN A 124 17.01 8.45 5.83
C GLN A 124 15.88 8.45 4.77
N PHE A 125 15.56 7.30 4.17
CA PHE A 125 14.41 7.18 3.26
C PHE A 125 13.07 7.44 3.96
N VAL A 126 12.87 6.88 5.16
CA VAL A 126 11.64 7.13 5.92
C VAL A 126 11.51 8.60 6.32
N ALA A 127 12.60 9.23 6.74
CA ALA A 127 12.63 10.66 7.05
C ALA A 127 12.39 11.52 5.80
N SER A 128 12.97 11.17 4.65
CA SER A 128 12.73 11.89 3.40
C SER A 128 11.27 11.81 2.95
N LEU A 129 10.65 10.63 3.07
CA LEU A 129 9.23 10.44 2.82
C LEU A 129 8.36 11.25 3.78
N GLY A 130 8.67 11.23 5.08
CA GLY A 130 7.97 12.04 6.07
C GLY A 130 8.03 13.53 5.77
N ALA A 131 9.20 14.02 5.34
CA ALA A 131 9.39 15.41 4.93
C ALA A 131 8.62 15.76 3.64
N LEU A 132 8.68 14.88 2.63
CA LEU A 132 7.97 15.07 1.37
C LEU A 132 6.45 15.08 1.57
N TYR A 133 5.95 14.11 2.34
CA TYR A 133 4.52 14.01 2.66
C TYR A 133 4.05 15.25 3.40
N LYS A 134 4.81 15.72 4.40
CA LYS A 134 4.51 16.95 5.14
C LYS A 134 4.40 18.17 4.22
N ALA A 135 5.33 18.31 3.27
CA ALA A 135 5.34 19.40 2.30
C ALA A 135 4.13 19.39 1.35
N GLY A 136 3.54 18.20 1.10
CA GLY A 136 2.40 18.00 0.20
C GLY A 136 1.02 18.02 0.87
N THR A 137 0.93 18.08 2.20
CA THR A 137 -0.37 18.06 2.88
C THR A 137 -1.24 19.27 2.52
N PRO A 138 -2.59 19.16 2.56
CA PRO A 138 -3.48 20.30 2.36
C PRO A 138 -3.19 21.48 3.29
N LYS A 139 -2.74 21.20 4.52
CA LYS A 139 -2.26 22.23 5.45
C LYS A 139 -1.04 22.96 4.90
N ALA A 140 -0.10 22.25 4.29
CA ALA A 140 1.07 22.84 3.64
C ALA A 140 0.77 23.53 2.30
N LEU A 141 -0.28 23.11 1.59
CA LEU A 141 -0.78 23.83 0.40
C LEU A 141 -1.36 25.21 0.76
N ASN A 142 -1.82 25.38 2.00
CA ASN A 142 -2.28 26.66 2.56
C ASN A 142 -1.14 27.50 3.18
N LEU A 143 0.07 26.94 3.33
CA LEU A 143 1.24 27.68 3.79
C LEU A 143 1.87 28.46 2.63
N SER A 144 2.65 29.49 2.94
CA SER A 144 3.41 30.19 1.89
C SER A 144 4.44 29.23 1.27
N LYS A 145 4.85 29.50 0.02
CA LYS A 145 5.95 28.73 -0.61
C LYS A 145 7.20 28.74 0.26
N GLU A 146 7.49 29.83 0.98
CA GLU A 146 8.65 29.92 1.87
C GLU A 146 8.56 28.98 3.09
N GLU A 147 7.36 28.62 3.54
CA GLU A 147 7.14 27.73 4.68
C GLU A 147 7.16 26.23 4.29
N SER A 148 6.77 25.90 3.05
CA SER A 148 6.78 24.51 2.54
C SER A 148 8.13 24.09 1.94
N ASP A 149 8.86 25.04 1.33
CA ASP A 149 10.14 24.78 0.65
C ASP A 149 11.22 24.10 1.53
N PRO A 150 11.38 24.44 2.83
CA PRO A 150 12.36 23.77 3.69
C PRO A 150 12.10 22.27 3.88
N HIS A 151 10.83 21.85 3.93
CA HIS A 151 10.45 20.44 4.04
C HIS A 151 10.79 19.68 2.76
N ARG A 152 10.47 20.27 1.61
CA ARG A 152 10.78 19.70 0.30
C ARG A 152 12.29 19.62 0.06
N GLN A 153 13.03 20.68 0.38
CA GLN A 153 14.49 20.70 0.25
C GLN A 153 15.15 19.61 1.10
N TYR A 154 14.73 19.47 2.36
CA TYR A 154 15.21 18.40 3.23
C TYR A 154 14.90 17.02 2.65
N ALA A 155 13.67 16.82 2.14
CA ALA A 155 13.26 15.55 1.54
C ALA A 155 14.21 15.13 0.40
N PHE A 156 14.50 16.02 -0.55
CA PHE A 156 15.41 15.72 -1.66
C PHE A 156 16.85 15.48 -1.22
N GLN A 157 17.34 16.27 -0.26
CA GLN A 157 18.69 16.10 0.26
C GLN A 157 18.86 14.71 0.91
N GLN A 158 17.91 14.32 1.77
CA GLN A 158 17.96 13.01 2.43
C GLN A 158 17.72 11.86 1.46
N TYR A 159 16.80 12.01 0.50
CA TYR A 159 16.56 11.01 -0.53
C TYR A 159 17.82 10.73 -1.36
N GLY A 160 18.49 11.79 -1.86
CA GLY A 160 19.72 11.65 -2.63
C GLY A 160 20.89 11.06 -1.83
N GLN A 161 20.97 11.36 -0.53
CA GLN A 161 21.95 10.74 0.37
C GLN A 161 21.64 9.26 0.63
N ALA A 162 20.39 8.93 0.92
CA ALA A 162 19.93 7.57 1.18
C ALA A 162 20.20 6.63 0.00
N LEU A 163 19.98 7.11 -1.24
CA LEU A 163 20.33 6.37 -2.46
C LEU A 163 21.82 5.98 -2.49
N LYS A 164 22.71 6.95 -2.23
CA LYS A 164 24.17 6.71 -2.19
C LYS A 164 24.54 5.76 -1.06
N SER A 165 23.94 5.91 0.12
CA SER A 165 24.19 5.05 1.28
C SER A 165 23.77 3.60 1.04
N VAL A 166 22.59 3.36 0.47
CA VAL A 166 22.13 2.00 0.11
C VAL A 166 23.02 1.39 -0.96
N GLN A 167 23.38 2.14 -2.00
CA GLN A 167 24.29 1.65 -3.04
C GLN A 167 25.63 1.24 -2.43
N ALA A 168 26.27 2.11 -1.65
CA ALA A 168 27.53 1.81 -0.98
C ALA A 168 27.45 0.56 -0.09
N ARG A 169 26.35 0.41 0.64
CA ARG A 169 26.10 -0.77 1.49
C ARG A 169 25.99 -2.06 0.67
N ILE A 170 25.24 -2.03 -0.44
CA ILE A 170 25.07 -3.20 -1.32
C ILE A 170 26.43 -3.60 -1.96
N TYR A 171 27.28 -2.64 -2.30
CA TYR A 171 28.61 -2.94 -2.84
C TYR A 171 29.60 -3.50 -1.82
N ALA A 172 29.51 -3.05 -0.56
CA ALA A 172 30.45 -3.41 0.49
C ALA A 172 30.24 -4.83 1.06
N ASP A 173 28.99 -5.32 1.12
CA ASP A 173 28.67 -6.56 1.84
C ASP A 173 27.93 -7.57 0.94
N LYS A 174 28.68 -8.56 0.44
CA LYS A 174 28.17 -9.59 -0.49
C LYS A 174 27.42 -10.73 0.21
N TYR A 175 27.40 -10.80 1.54
CA TYR A 175 26.80 -11.93 2.26
C TYR A 175 25.68 -11.51 3.22
N GLN A 176 24.46 -11.86 2.79
CA GLN A 176 23.30 -12.31 3.56
C GLN A 176 22.23 -11.33 4.09
N ASP A 177 22.44 -10.02 4.21
CA ASP A 177 21.35 -9.08 4.62
C ASP A 177 21.15 -7.85 3.71
N THR A 178 21.95 -7.70 2.65
CA THR A 178 21.81 -6.57 1.72
C THR A 178 20.57 -6.67 0.83
N ALA A 179 20.11 -7.88 0.52
CA ALA A 179 18.92 -8.08 -0.31
C ALA A 179 17.64 -7.56 0.36
N ARG A 180 17.44 -7.87 1.64
CA ARG A 180 16.26 -7.40 2.39
C ARG A 180 16.26 -5.87 2.51
N VAL A 181 17.40 -5.27 2.84
CA VAL A 181 17.55 -3.81 2.87
C VAL A 181 17.28 -3.19 1.50
N ALA A 182 17.81 -3.77 0.42
CA ALA A 182 17.58 -3.29 -0.94
C ALA A 182 16.11 -3.38 -1.37
N LEU A 183 15.39 -4.45 -0.98
CA LEU A 183 13.97 -4.60 -1.23
C LEU A 183 13.12 -3.58 -0.45
N ILE A 184 13.43 -3.33 0.82
CA ILE A 184 12.71 -2.29 1.58
C ILE A 184 13.01 -0.90 1.03
N ALA A 185 14.28 -0.62 0.74
CA ALA A 185 14.70 0.63 0.12
C ALA A 185 13.97 0.86 -1.21
N SER A 186 13.77 -0.18 -2.02
CA SER A 186 13.09 -0.03 -3.30
C SER A 186 11.60 0.27 -3.18
N LEU A 187 10.91 -0.29 -2.18
CA LEU A 187 9.53 0.09 -1.88
C LEU A 187 9.45 1.55 -1.40
N LEU A 188 10.42 2.02 -0.60
CA LEU A 188 10.46 3.41 -0.14
C LEU A 188 10.75 4.40 -1.27
N ILE A 189 11.67 4.05 -2.18
CA ILE A 189 11.94 4.83 -3.40
C ILE A 189 10.67 4.88 -4.26
N TYR A 190 10.00 3.74 -4.47
CA TYR A 190 8.75 3.68 -5.21
C TYR A 190 7.67 4.61 -4.61
N CYS A 191 7.53 4.62 -3.28
CA CYS A 191 6.62 5.54 -2.59
C CYS A 191 7.04 7.01 -2.80
N PHE A 192 8.34 7.31 -2.74
CA PHE A 192 8.85 8.67 -2.85
C PHE A 192 8.57 9.25 -4.24
N GLU A 193 8.91 8.51 -5.28
CA GLU A 193 8.68 8.91 -6.68
C GLU A 193 7.18 9.10 -6.97
N ASN A 194 6.32 8.22 -6.43
CA ASN A 194 4.86 8.36 -6.55
C ASN A 194 4.32 9.60 -5.85
N LEU A 195 4.75 9.88 -4.62
CA LEU A 195 4.34 11.07 -3.86
C LEU A 195 4.88 12.37 -4.47
N TYR A 196 6.07 12.32 -5.06
CA TYR A 196 6.66 13.46 -5.74
C TYR A 196 5.89 13.80 -7.03
N GLY A 197 5.40 12.78 -7.73
CA GLY A 197 4.64 12.95 -8.97
C GLY A 197 5.29 12.29 -10.18
N ASP A 198 6.54 11.83 -10.10
CA ASP A 198 7.27 11.17 -11.18
C ASP A 198 6.92 9.67 -11.26
N PHE A 199 5.77 9.42 -11.85
CA PHE A 199 5.23 8.07 -11.99
C PHE A 199 6.08 7.16 -12.87
N ASN A 200 6.71 7.70 -13.93
CA ASN A 200 7.53 6.91 -14.83
C ASN A 200 8.81 6.43 -14.13
N SER A 201 9.42 7.28 -13.30
CA SER A 201 10.55 6.87 -12.46
C SER A 201 10.14 5.82 -11.43
N ALA A 202 8.98 5.98 -10.80
CA ALA A 202 8.44 4.98 -9.87
C ALA A 202 8.31 3.60 -10.53
N LEU A 203 7.74 3.52 -11.72
CA LEU A 203 7.54 2.25 -12.44
C LEU A 203 8.86 1.59 -12.84
N ARG A 204 9.80 2.34 -13.41
CA ARG A 204 11.14 1.82 -13.74
C ARG A 204 11.85 1.25 -12.51
N HIS A 205 11.66 1.91 -11.36
CA HIS A 205 12.21 1.46 -10.10
C HIS A 205 11.55 0.16 -9.63
N LEU A 206 10.22 0.07 -9.71
CA LEU A 206 9.46 -1.13 -9.39
C LEU A 206 9.87 -2.32 -10.26
N GLU A 207 10.05 -2.13 -11.56
CA GLU A 207 10.52 -3.21 -12.45
C GLU A 207 11.90 -3.75 -12.03
N SER A 208 12.82 -2.88 -11.67
CA SER A 208 14.14 -3.27 -11.15
C SER A 208 14.02 -3.99 -9.80
N ALA A 209 13.09 -3.56 -8.95
CA ALA A 209 12.83 -4.17 -7.65
C ALA A 209 12.21 -5.57 -7.77
N LEU A 210 11.32 -5.77 -8.74
CA LEU A 210 10.72 -7.08 -9.04
C LEU A 210 11.78 -8.07 -9.54
N GLN A 211 12.73 -7.65 -10.37
CA GLN A 211 13.87 -8.48 -10.78
C GLN A 211 14.74 -8.90 -9.59
N LEU A 212 14.93 -8.02 -8.60
CA LEU A 212 15.65 -8.35 -7.37
C LEU A 212 14.88 -9.39 -6.55
N MET A 213 13.57 -9.21 -6.36
CA MET A 213 12.73 -10.17 -5.64
C MET A 213 12.70 -11.53 -6.35
N GLN A 214 12.57 -11.55 -7.67
CA GLN A 214 12.63 -12.77 -8.47
C GLN A 214 13.90 -13.59 -8.19
N LYS A 215 15.06 -12.93 -8.10
CA LYS A 215 16.33 -13.60 -7.73
C LYS A 215 16.30 -14.19 -6.33
N GLN A 216 15.64 -13.54 -5.37
CA GLN A 216 15.47 -14.09 -4.01
C GLN A 216 14.55 -15.32 -4.01
N LEU A 217 13.51 -15.31 -4.84
CA LEU A 217 12.54 -16.39 -4.93
C LEU A 217 13.05 -17.60 -5.74
N ALA A 218 13.96 -17.39 -6.70
CA ALA A 218 14.49 -18.44 -7.57
C ALA A 218 15.14 -19.61 -6.81
N HIS A 219 15.63 -19.38 -5.59
CA HIS A 219 16.27 -20.39 -4.75
C HIS A 219 15.30 -21.09 -3.77
N THR A 220 14.01 -20.76 -3.80
CA THR A 220 13.01 -21.30 -2.88
C THR A 220 12.33 -22.53 -3.46
N SER A 221 12.16 -23.57 -2.65
CA SER A 221 11.42 -24.79 -3.04
C SER A 221 9.90 -24.64 -2.84
N ARG A 222 9.49 -23.75 -1.94
CA ARG A 222 8.08 -23.52 -1.60
C ARG A 222 7.49 -22.46 -2.53
N ARG A 223 6.30 -22.73 -3.07
CA ARG A 223 5.54 -21.73 -3.85
C ARG A 223 4.76 -20.80 -2.92
N TYR A 224 4.73 -19.52 -3.26
CA TYR A 224 3.91 -18.53 -2.58
C TYR A 224 2.43 -18.74 -2.92
N LYS A 225 1.55 -18.70 -1.91
CA LYS A 225 0.08 -18.73 -2.06
C LYS A 225 -0.49 -17.53 -1.32
N HIS A 226 -1.18 -16.63 -2.02
CA HIS A 226 -1.78 -15.44 -1.40
C HIS A 226 -2.77 -15.81 -0.29
N SER A 227 -3.56 -16.87 -0.46
CA SER A 227 -4.54 -17.31 0.55
C SER A 227 -3.91 -17.62 1.92
N LYS A 228 -2.66 -18.08 1.93
CA LYS A 228 -1.91 -18.34 3.17
C LYS A 228 -1.08 -17.12 3.61
N ASN A 229 -0.74 -16.24 2.68
CA ASN A 229 0.16 -15.11 2.87
C ASN A 229 1.45 -15.49 3.62
N LEU A 230 2.07 -16.60 3.23
CA LEU A 230 3.30 -17.09 3.86
C LEU A 230 4.45 -16.97 2.88
N SER A 231 5.50 -16.27 3.31
CA SER A 231 6.75 -16.12 2.59
C SER A 231 7.33 -17.49 2.23
N PRO A 232 7.77 -17.69 0.98
CA PRO A 232 8.43 -18.92 0.56
C PRO A 232 9.89 -19.00 1.05
N THR A 233 10.43 -17.92 1.62
CA THR A 233 11.79 -17.84 2.16
C THR A 233 11.77 -17.45 3.64
N SER A 234 12.66 -18.02 4.43
CA SER A 234 12.79 -17.70 5.86
C SER A 234 13.35 -16.30 6.12
N ASN A 235 13.97 -15.68 5.12
CA ASN A 235 14.77 -14.46 5.28
C ASN A 235 13.98 -13.19 4.97
N LEU A 236 12.75 -13.31 4.47
CA LEU A 236 11.88 -12.18 4.15
C LEU A 236 10.53 -12.37 4.82
N GLU A 237 10.00 -11.27 5.37
CA GLU A 237 8.69 -11.24 6.00
C GLU A 237 7.56 -11.49 5.00
N ASP A 238 6.50 -12.12 5.49
CA ASP A 238 5.26 -12.40 4.77
C ASP A 238 4.70 -11.13 4.09
N ASP A 239 4.60 -10.03 4.84
CA ASP A 239 4.08 -8.75 4.34
C ASP A 239 4.96 -8.12 3.27
N LEU A 240 6.29 -8.27 3.37
CA LEU A 240 7.22 -7.76 2.38
C LEU A 240 7.05 -8.52 1.07
N VAL A 241 7.02 -9.85 1.12
CA VAL A 241 6.81 -10.68 -0.08
C VAL A 241 5.45 -10.40 -0.70
N ALA A 242 4.38 -10.34 0.10
CA ALA A 242 3.03 -10.05 -0.36
C ALA A 242 2.94 -8.73 -1.13
N ALA A 243 3.63 -7.69 -0.64
CA ALA A 243 3.70 -6.39 -1.30
C ALA A 243 4.23 -6.49 -2.73
N PHE A 244 5.30 -7.24 -2.96
CA PHE A 244 5.88 -7.41 -4.30
C PHE A 244 4.95 -8.17 -5.24
N PHE A 245 4.28 -9.23 -4.75
CA PHE A 245 3.28 -9.93 -5.56
C PHE A 245 2.10 -9.03 -5.94
N ARG A 246 1.59 -8.23 -5.01
CA ARG A 246 0.51 -7.27 -5.28
C ARG A 246 0.90 -6.24 -6.34
N LEU A 247 2.11 -5.71 -6.26
CA LEU A 247 2.62 -4.74 -7.24
C LEU A 247 2.89 -5.38 -8.61
N ASP A 248 3.38 -6.62 -8.68
CA ASP A 248 3.54 -7.38 -9.94
C ASP A 248 2.18 -7.57 -10.64
N SER A 249 1.17 -8.00 -9.90
CA SER A 249 -0.20 -8.17 -10.41
C SER A 249 -0.78 -6.88 -10.97
N GLY A 250 -0.59 -5.78 -10.23
CA GLY A 250 -1.02 -4.46 -10.67
C GLY A 250 -0.40 -4.08 -12.01
N LEU A 251 0.91 -4.30 -12.20
CA LEU A 251 1.58 -3.94 -13.46
C LEU A 251 0.96 -4.67 -14.66
N LEU A 252 0.68 -5.96 -14.49
CA LEU A 252 0.13 -6.80 -15.55
C LEU A 252 -1.27 -6.36 -15.98
N SER A 253 -2.08 -5.86 -15.03
CA SER A 253 -3.43 -5.35 -15.33
C SER A 253 -3.43 -4.01 -16.09
N ARG A 254 -2.27 -3.34 -16.19
CA ARG A 254 -2.14 -1.97 -16.69
C ARG A 254 -1.32 -1.86 -17.97
N ASP A 255 -0.52 -2.86 -18.30
CA ASP A 255 0.42 -2.79 -19.42
C ASP A 255 -0.29 -2.42 -20.75
N ASP A 256 -1.57 -2.78 -20.95
CA ASP A 256 -2.36 -2.37 -22.13
C ASP A 256 -2.98 -0.97 -22.08
N ILE A 257 -3.12 -0.37 -20.89
CA ILE A 257 -3.49 1.05 -20.73
C ILE A 257 -2.33 1.95 -21.17
N CYS A 258 -1.10 1.48 -20.99
CA CYS A 258 0.13 2.24 -21.25
C CYS A 258 0.94 1.73 -22.46
N HIS A 259 0.45 0.75 -23.23
CA HIS A 259 1.17 0.11 -24.35
C HIS A 259 2.54 -0.50 -23.98
N ALA A 260 2.67 -1.05 -22.77
CA ALA A 260 3.89 -1.70 -22.30
C ALA A 260 3.99 -3.15 -22.82
N LYS A 261 5.16 -3.53 -23.36
CA LYS A 261 5.39 -4.77 -24.14
C LYS A 261 5.65 -6.05 -23.31
N SER A 262 5.40 -6.06 -22.00
CA SER A 262 5.77 -7.22 -21.17
C SER A 262 4.61 -8.22 -21.07
N ILE A 263 4.87 -9.47 -21.48
CA ILE A 263 3.89 -10.57 -21.44
C ILE A 263 4.32 -11.54 -20.33
N GLY A 264 3.78 -11.38 -19.11
CA GLY A 264 3.90 -12.36 -18.02
C GLY A 264 4.49 -11.84 -16.70
N SER A 265 4.34 -12.63 -15.63
CA SER A 265 4.85 -12.30 -14.28
C SER A 265 6.33 -11.90 -14.33
N ARG A 266 6.66 -10.73 -13.77
CA ARG A 266 8.07 -10.34 -13.62
C ARG A 266 8.74 -11.09 -12.46
N LEU A 267 7.96 -11.71 -11.58
CA LEU A 267 8.45 -12.61 -10.52
C LEU A 267 8.73 -14.03 -11.02
N GLY A 268 8.46 -14.35 -12.29
CA GLY A 268 8.77 -15.65 -12.91
C GLY A 268 8.05 -16.83 -12.26
N MET A 269 6.93 -16.58 -11.58
CA MET A 269 6.14 -17.63 -10.96
C MET A 269 5.08 -18.14 -11.93
N ASN A 270 5.08 -19.45 -12.16
CA ASN A 270 3.92 -20.14 -12.74
C ASN A 270 2.80 -20.00 -11.72
N TYR A 271 1.85 -19.11 -12.03
CA TYR A 271 0.68 -18.89 -11.20
C TYR A 271 0.03 -20.23 -10.88
N LEU A 272 -0.37 -20.41 -9.63
CA LEU A 272 -0.96 -21.67 -9.20
C LEU A 272 -2.22 -21.91 -10.00
N GLU A 273 -2.23 -23.01 -10.76
CA GLU A 273 -3.43 -23.56 -11.39
C GLU A 273 -4.29 -24.33 -10.35
N ASP A 274 -3.81 -24.47 -9.11
CA ASP A 274 -4.52 -25.15 -8.03
C ASP A 274 -5.85 -24.43 -7.72
N ILE A 275 -6.94 -25.19 -7.71
CA ILE A 275 -8.24 -24.71 -7.24
C ILE A 275 -8.11 -24.21 -5.80
N CYS A 276 -8.55 -22.98 -5.54
CA CYS A 276 -8.57 -22.39 -4.21
C CYS A 276 -9.76 -22.94 -3.41
N GLU A 277 -9.49 -23.65 -2.32
CA GLU A 277 -10.51 -24.10 -1.37
C GLU A 277 -10.98 -22.91 -0.52
N ILE A 278 -12.07 -22.28 -0.95
CA ILE A 278 -12.66 -21.11 -0.29
C ILE A 278 -13.40 -21.57 0.98
N PRO A 279 -13.16 -20.95 2.15
CA PRO A 279 -13.87 -21.28 3.39
C PRO A 279 -15.35 -20.90 3.30
N GLU A 280 -16.19 -21.47 4.17
CA GLU A 280 -17.62 -21.12 4.23
C GLU A 280 -17.87 -19.66 4.64
N ARG A 281 -16.95 -19.07 5.42
CA ARG A 281 -16.99 -17.68 5.88
C ARG A 281 -15.57 -17.17 6.12
N PHE A 282 -15.37 -15.87 5.90
CA PHE A 282 -14.15 -15.18 6.31
C PHE A 282 -14.32 -14.55 7.70
N ASN A 283 -13.23 -14.51 8.47
CA ASN A 283 -13.20 -13.91 9.81
C ASN A 283 -12.66 -12.48 9.80
N THR A 284 -11.85 -12.11 8.81
CA THR A 284 -11.26 -10.77 8.71
C THR A 284 -11.25 -10.28 7.26
N ILE A 285 -11.23 -8.95 7.10
CA ILE A 285 -11.10 -8.31 5.78
C ILE A 285 -9.76 -8.70 5.11
N SER A 286 -8.69 -8.82 5.90
CA SER A 286 -7.37 -9.25 5.41
C SER A 286 -7.40 -10.68 4.85
N GLU A 287 -8.07 -11.60 5.55
CA GLU A 287 -8.27 -12.98 5.07
C GLU A 287 -9.07 -13.00 3.76
N ALA A 288 -10.18 -12.27 3.70
CA ALA A 288 -10.99 -12.16 2.47
C ALA A 288 -10.18 -11.61 1.30
N ARG A 289 -9.36 -10.56 1.52
CA ARG A 289 -8.44 -9.98 0.52
C ARG A 289 -7.44 -11.01 0.01
N ASN A 290 -6.79 -11.76 0.91
CA ASN A 290 -5.79 -12.77 0.55
C ASN A 290 -6.38 -13.86 -0.37
N TYR A 291 -7.60 -14.29 -0.09
CA TYR A 291 -8.31 -15.24 -0.96
C TYR A 291 -8.72 -14.62 -2.30
N LEU A 292 -9.21 -13.37 -2.30
CA LEU A 292 -9.56 -12.66 -3.53
C LEU A 292 -8.35 -12.52 -4.45
N GLU A 293 -7.21 -12.08 -3.90
CA GLU A 293 -5.95 -11.95 -4.63
C GLU A 293 -5.49 -13.30 -5.18
N ASN A 294 -5.62 -14.39 -4.40
CA ASN A 294 -5.29 -15.73 -4.86
C ASN A 294 -6.14 -16.19 -6.07
N ILE A 295 -7.42 -15.84 -6.10
CA ILE A 295 -8.34 -16.18 -7.20
C ILE A 295 -8.03 -15.35 -8.45
N GLN A 296 -7.75 -14.05 -8.28
CA GLN A 296 -7.55 -13.13 -9.40
C GLN A 296 -6.19 -13.30 -10.09
N PHE A 297 -5.14 -13.61 -9.31
CA PHE A 297 -3.75 -13.59 -9.77
C PHE A 297 -3.46 -14.38 -11.06
N PRO A 298 -3.96 -15.63 -11.24
CA PRO A 298 -3.64 -16.42 -12.41
C PRO A 298 -4.19 -15.86 -13.72
N ALA A 299 -5.33 -15.17 -13.67
CA ALA A 299 -6.09 -14.76 -14.85
C ALA A 299 -5.90 -13.29 -15.24
N ILE A 300 -5.56 -12.41 -14.28
CA ILE A 300 -5.43 -10.96 -14.52
C ILE A 300 -4.63 -10.59 -15.78
N PRO A 301 -3.45 -11.18 -16.06
CA PRO A 301 -2.61 -10.75 -17.18
C PRO A 301 -3.28 -11.03 -18.53
N SER A 302 -3.81 -12.24 -18.71
CA SER A 302 -4.52 -12.62 -19.94
C SER A 302 -5.84 -11.88 -20.07
N LEU A 303 -6.55 -11.68 -18.95
CA LEU A 303 -7.86 -11.06 -18.94
C LEU A 303 -7.81 -9.59 -19.35
N ALA A 304 -6.80 -8.83 -18.92
CA ALA A 304 -6.62 -7.43 -19.29
C ALA A 304 -6.42 -7.27 -20.81
N ASN A 305 -5.60 -8.16 -21.39
CA ASN A 305 -5.34 -8.18 -22.83
C ASN A 305 -6.59 -8.58 -23.63
N ASP A 306 -7.26 -9.66 -23.23
CA ASP A 306 -8.47 -10.12 -23.91
C ASP A 306 -9.61 -9.09 -23.80
N LEU A 307 -9.74 -8.39 -22.66
CA LEU A 307 -10.71 -7.31 -22.49
C LEU A 307 -10.43 -6.16 -23.45
N THR A 308 -9.16 -5.76 -23.60
CA THR A 308 -8.77 -4.70 -24.54
C THR A 308 -9.11 -5.09 -25.98
N GLN A 309 -8.85 -6.34 -26.37
CA GLN A 309 -9.22 -6.85 -27.69
C GLN A 309 -10.74 -6.91 -27.89
N ALA A 310 -11.51 -7.18 -26.82
CA ALA A 310 -12.97 -7.19 -26.86
C ALA A 310 -13.61 -5.79 -27.00
N ILE A 311 -12.85 -4.72 -26.72
CA ILE A 311 -13.28 -3.33 -27.01
C ILE A 311 -13.26 -3.10 -28.52
N GLU A 312 -12.20 -3.55 -29.21
CA GLU A 312 -12.02 -3.36 -30.65
C GLU A 312 -12.91 -4.29 -31.49
N SER A 313 -13.06 -5.54 -31.03
CA SER A 313 -13.81 -6.59 -31.72
C SER A 313 -14.80 -7.23 -30.76
N PRO A 314 -16.03 -6.68 -30.63
CA PRO A 314 -17.06 -7.24 -29.78
C PRO A 314 -17.36 -8.70 -30.17
N LEU A 315 -17.48 -9.59 -29.17
CA LEU A 315 -17.75 -11.03 -29.35
C LEU A 315 -16.62 -11.81 -30.06
N ARG A 316 -15.39 -11.32 -29.99
CA ARG A 316 -14.21 -12.08 -30.43
C ARG A 316 -14.12 -13.41 -29.70
N ASN A 317 -13.86 -14.49 -30.45
CA ASN A 317 -13.57 -15.79 -29.85
C ASN A 317 -12.19 -15.78 -29.19
N ILE A 318 -12.18 -16.04 -27.88
CA ILE A 318 -10.97 -16.40 -27.13
C ILE A 318 -10.68 -17.90 -27.21
N ASP A 319 -9.42 -18.24 -26.95
CA ASP A 319 -8.93 -19.60 -26.78
C ASP A 319 -9.71 -20.38 -25.70
N GLU A 320 -9.91 -21.68 -25.90
CA GLU A 320 -10.68 -22.51 -24.97
C GLU A 320 -10.02 -22.62 -23.60
N LYS A 321 -8.67 -22.69 -23.53
CA LYS A 321 -7.95 -22.73 -22.26
C LYS A 321 -8.14 -21.43 -21.48
N ALA A 322 -8.10 -20.28 -22.16
CA ALA A 322 -8.39 -18.99 -21.54
C ALA A 322 -9.82 -18.92 -21.01
N ARG A 323 -10.79 -19.44 -21.78
CA ARG A 323 -12.20 -19.50 -21.38
C ARG A 323 -12.41 -20.37 -20.14
N ASP A 324 -11.79 -21.54 -20.07
CA ASP A 324 -11.88 -22.44 -18.91
C ASP A 324 -11.27 -21.81 -17.66
N MET A 325 -10.15 -21.10 -17.81
CA MET A 325 -9.53 -20.33 -16.73
C MET A 325 -10.48 -19.23 -16.22
N TYR A 326 -11.07 -18.43 -17.11
CA TYR A 326 -12.03 -17.38 -16.72
C TYR A 326 -13.31 -17.93 -16.11
N SER A 327 -13.82 -19.06 -16.60
CA SER A 327 -14.97 -19.75 -16.03
C SER A 327 -14.70 -20.24 -14.61
N THR A 328 -13.53 -20.87 -14.40
CA THR A 328 -13.08 -21.33 -13.09
C THR A 328 -12.92 -20.16 -12.11
N MET A 329 -12.25 -19.09 -12.53
CA MET A 329 -12.10 -17.88 -11.73
C MET A 329 -13.46 -17.26 -11.37
N SER A 330 -14.38 -17.13 -12.33
CA SER A 330 -15.72 -16.57 -12.09
C SER A 330 -16.52 -17.43 -11.12
N SER A 331 -16.40 -18.77 -11.21
CA SER A 331 -17.00 -19.70 -10.25
C SER A 331 -16.43 -19.50 -8.83
N GLN A 332 -15.11 -19.36 -8.70
CA GLN A 332 -14.46 -19.08 -7.43
C GLN A 332 -14.85 -17.70 -6.86
N LEU A 333 -14.97 -16.66 -7.70
CA LEU A 333 -15.43 -15.33 -7.27
C LEU A 333 -16.86 -15.38 -6.73
N ARG A 334 -17.75 -16.18 -7.35
CA ARG A 334 -19.10 -16.42 -6.81
C ARG A 334 -19.08 -17.06 -5.42
N HIS A 335 -18.29 -18.12 -5.22
CA HIS A 335 -18.14 -18.74 -3.91
C HIS A 335 -17.51 -17.78 -2.88
N TRP A 336 -16.51 -17.01 -3.30
CA TRP A 336 -15.88 -15.98 -2.47
C TRP A 336 -16.90 -14.94 -2.01
N ARG A 337 -17.79 -14.47 -2.88
CA ARG A 337 -18.87 -13.53 -2.52
C ARG A 337 -19.84 -14.11 -1.50
N VAL A 338 -20.20 -15.38 -1.64
CA VAL A 338 -21.06 -16.07 -0.66
C VAL A 338 -20.37 -16.11 0.71
N ALA A 339 -19.09 -16.53 0.75
CA ALA A 339 -18.30 -16.57 1.98
C ALA A 339 -18.02 -15.19 2.59
N PHE A 340 -17.95 -14.15 1.77
CA PHE A 340 -17.72 -12.77 2.19
C PHE A 340 -18.99 -12.05 2.65
N SER A 341 -20.17 -12.47 2.20
CA SER A 341 -21.45 -11.82 2.51
C SER A 341 -21.71 -11.62 4.01
N PRO A 342 -21.49 -12.63 4.91
CA PRO A 342 -21.69 -12.43 6.34
C PRO A 342 -20.77 -11.35 6.93
N LEU A 343 -19.49 -11.36 6.54
CA LEU A 343 -18.51 -10.39 7.00
C LEU A 343 -18.83 -8.98 6.48
N TYR A 344 -19.24 -8.86 5.22
CA TYR A 344 -19.67 -7.59 4.64
C TYR A 344 -20.90 -7.03 5.37
N ALA A 345 -21.91 -7.86 5.65
CA ALA A 345 -23.09 -7.46 6.40
C ALA A 345 -22.75 -6.96 7.82
N GLU A 346 -21.78 -7.59 8.50
CA GLU A 346 -21.30 -7.14 9.80
C GLU A 346 -20.69 -5.73 9.73
N THR A 347 -19.95 -5.41 8.66
CA THR A 347 -19.34 -4.08 8.47
C THR A 347 -20.36 -2.94 8.35
N LEU A 348 -21.59 -3.25 7.91
CA LEU A 348 -22.69 -2.28 7.80
C LEU A 348 -23.33 -1.96 9.16
N THR A 349 -23.05 -2.75 10.19
CA THR A 349 -23.55 -2.51 11.55
C THR A 349 -22.71 -1.46 12.28
N SER A 350 -23.24 -0.93 13.39
CA SER A 350 -22.50 0.03 14.23
C SER A 350 -21.16 -0.49 14.75
N LYS A 351 -21.00 -1.81 14.89
CA LYS A 351 -19.77 -2.46 15.38
C LYS A 351 -18.66 -2.54 14.31
N GLY A 352 -19.02 -2.63 13.03
CA GLY A 352 -18.09 -2.88 11.92
C GLY A 352 -17.78 -1.66 11.05
N LYS A 353 -18.25 -0.46 11.40
CA LYS A 353 -18.10 0.77 10.60
C LYS A 353 -16.66 1.11 10.19
N LYS A 354 -15.65 0.65 10.93
CA LYS A 354 -14.23 0.92 10.63
C LYS A 354 -13.76 0.22 9.36
N ASP A 355 -14.38 -0.90 9.02
CA ASP A 355 -13.95 -1.77 7.92
C ASP A 355 -14.84 -1.65 6.68
N VAL A 356 -15.90 -0.84 6.73
CA VAL A 356 -16.92 -0.78 5.68
C VAL A 356 -16.34 -0.33 4.33
N PHE A 357 -15.41 0.63 4.32
CA PHE A 357 -14.78 1.11 3.10
C PHE A 357 -13.79 0.10 2.52
N ALA A 358 -13.04 -0.59 3.38
CA ALA A 358 -12.19 -1.70 2.97
C ALA A 358 -13.02 -2.84 2.36
N ALA A 359 -14.14 -3.17 3.00
CA ALA A 359 -15.04 -4.22 2.55
C ALA A 359 -15.71 -3.86 1.21
N ALA A 360 -16.16 -2.61 1.05
CA ALA A 360 -16.70 -2.09 -0.21
C ALA A 360 -15.64 -2.11 -1.33
N THR A 361 -14.39 -1.75 -1.01
CA THR A 361 -13.27 -1.82 -1.97
C THR A 361 -13.02 -3.24 -2.44
N LEU A 362 -13.02 -4.25 -1.55
CA LEU A 362 -12.89 -5.66 -1.96
C LEU A 362 -14.06 -6.12 -2.82
N ARG A 363 -15.28 -5.66 -2.52
CA ARG A 363 -16.48 -5.96 -3.31
C ARG A 363 -16.38 -5.38 -4.73
N VAL A 364 -15.93 -4.12 -4.87
CA VAL A 364 -15.63 -3.50 -6.17
C VAL A 364 -14.62 -4.33 -6.95
N ARG A 365 -13.51 -4.74 -6.30
CA ARG A 365 -12.47 -5.56 -6.94
C ARG A 365 -13.01 -6.89 -7.43
N ALA A 366 -13.75 -7.62 -6.60
CA ALA A 366 -14.34 -8.91 -6.98
C ALA A 366 -15.35 -8.78 -8.13
N LEU A 367 -16.27 -7.82 -8.05
CA LEU A 367 -17.28 -7.56 -9.09
C LEU A 367 -16.61 -7.17 -10.41
N SER A 368 -15.60 -6.30 -10.36
CA SER A 368 -14.92 -5.83 -11.58
C SER A 368 -14.20 -6.96 -12.32
N THR A 369 -13.53 -7.88 -11.63
CA THR A 369 -12.89 -9.02 -12.29
C THR A 369 -13.89 -9.97 -12.92
N GLU A 370 -15.04 -10.21 -12.28
CA GLU A 370 -16.09 -11.04 -12.86
C GLU A 370 -16.80 -10.36 -14.03
N LEU A 371 -17.01 -9.03 -13.95
CA LEU A 371 -17.53 -8.24 -15.06
C LEU A 371 -16.63 -8.34 -16.30
N ALA A 372 -15.31 -8.21 -16.11
CA ALA A 372 -14.34 -8.37 -17.18
C ALA A 372 -14.35 -9.78 -17.78
N SER A 373 -14.39 -10.83 -16.95
CA SER A 373 -14.43 -12.22 -17.43
C SER A 373 -15.71 -12.52 -18.20
N GLN A 374 -16.86 -12.06 -17.72
CA GLN A 374 -18.14 -12.23 -18.41
C GLN A 374 -18.15 -11.50 -19.76
N ARG A 375 -17.64 -10.25 -19.80
CA ARG A 375 -17.51 -9.49 -21.05
C ARG A 375 -16.67 -10.21 -22.09
N VAL A 376 -15.50 -10.73 -21.67
CA VAL A 376 -14.57 -11.44 -22.54
C VAL A 376 -15.13 -12.79 -23.01
N CYS A 377 -15.90 -13.48 -22.17
CA CYS A 377 -16.50 -14.77 -22.48
C CYS A 377 -17.86 -14.68 -23.21
N ALA A 378 -18.43 -13.49 -23.39
CA ALA A 378 -19.74 -13.30 -23.99
C ALA A 378 -19.77 -13.82 -25.45
N ARG A 379 -20.81 -14.62 -25.77
CA ARG A 379 -21.02 -15.20 -27.11
C ARG A 379 -22.17 -14.56 -27.88
N ASP A 380 -23.06 -13.89 -27.16
CA ASP A 380 -24.24 -13.26 -27.71
C ASP A 380 -24.42 -11.83 -27.16
N PRO A 381 -24.98 -10.89 -27.94
CA PRO A 381 -25.21 -9.53 -27.49
C PRO A 381 -26.15 -9.41 -26.28
N SER A 382 -27.10 -10.35 -26.13
CA SER A 382 -28.10 -10.29 -25.06
C SER A 382 -27.48 -10.48 -23.68
N SER A 383 -26.46 -11.34 -23.59
CA SER A 383 -25.68 -11.57 -22.36
C SER A 383 -25.01 -10.29 -21.83
N LEU A 384 -24.72 -9.33 -22.69
CA LEU A 384 -24.05 -8.07 -22.33
C LEU A 384 -24.96 -7.12 -21.54
N TYR A 385 -26.28 -7.23 -21.66
CA TYR A 385 -27.21 -6.39 -20.89
C TYR A 385 -27.23 -6.75 -19.40
N PHE A 386 -26.94 -8.00 -19.03
CA PHE A 386 -26.85 -8.39 -17.63
C PHE A 386 -25.72 -7.65 -16.91
N LEU A 387 -24.62 -7.37 -17.63
CA LEU A 387 -23.44 -6.66 -17.12
C LEU A 387 -23.75 -5.25 -16.57
N ASN A 388 -24.88 -4.66 -16.96
CA ASN A 388 -25.29 -3.33 -16.49
C ASN A 388 -25.59 -3.31 -14.99
N ILE A 389 -26.09 -4.42 -14.42
CA ILE A 389 -26.44 -4.51 -13.00
C ILE A 389 -25.17 -4.47 -12.15
N GLU A 390 -24.20 -5.33 -12.46
CA GLU A 390 -22.91 -5.35 -11.76
C GLU A 390 -22.14 -4.04 -11.99
N SER A 391 -22.20 -3.47 -13.20
CA SER A 391 -21.56 -2.19 -13.52
C SER A 391 -22.12 -1.04 -12.68
N ARG A 392 -23.44 -0.97 -12.52
CA ARG A 392 -24.11 0.01 -11.65
C ARG A 392 -23.65 -0.14 -10.19
N GLU A 393 -23.64 -1.36 -9.68
CA GLU A 393 -23.19 -1.64 -8.32
C GLU A 393 -21.73 -1.22 -8.09
N ILE A 394 -20.83 -1.49 -9.05
CA ILE A 394 -19.42 -1.05 -8.97
C ILE A 394 -19.32 0.48 -8.89
N VAL A 395 -20.09 1.22 -9.70
CA VAL A 395 -20.08 2.69 -9.70
C VAL A 395 -20.59 3.23 -8.36
N ASP A 396 -21.70 2.70 -7.86
CA ASP A 396 -22.31 3.15 -6.61
C ASP A 396 -21.40 2.87 -5.40
N LEU A 397 -20.79 1.68 -5.34
CA LEU A 397 -19.79 1.35 -4.32
C LEU A 397 -18.54 2.23 -4.44
N SER A 398 -18.09 2.53 -5.65
CA SER A 398 -16.92 3.39 -5.87
C SER A 398 -17.18 4.82 -5.38
N LYS A 399 -18.37 5.35 -5.63
CA LYS A 399 -18.80 6.64 -5.07
C LYS A 399 -18.82 6.59 -3.54
N PHE A 400 -19.37 5.53 -2.96
CA PHE A 400 -19.38 5.34 -1.52
C PHE A 400 -17.97 5.30 -0.92
N VAL A 401 -17.04 4.53 -1.52
CA VAL A 401 -15.63 4.50 -1.10
C VAL A 401 -14.98 5.88 -1.19
N ALA A 402 -15.29 6.67 -2.22
CA ALA A 402 -14.79 8.03 -2.37
C ALA A 402 -15.34 9.02 -1.30
N THR A 403 -16.38 8.64 -0.56
CA THR A 403 -16.88 9.43 0.60
C THR A 403 -16.14 9.17 1.90
N ASP A 404 -15.21 8.20 1.92
CA ASP A 404 -14.40 7.92 3.09
C ASP A 404 -13.60 9.17 3.51
N PRO A 405 -13.70 9.62 4.78
CA PRO A 405 -12.86 10.69 5.30
C PRO A 405 -11.35 10.48 5.14
N SER A 406 -10.90 9.22 5.04
CA SER A 406 -9.50 8.85 4.81
C SER A 406 -9.13 8.76 3.30
N PHE A 407 -10.07 9.02 2.40
CA PHE A 407 -9.84 8.94 0.96
C PHE A 407 -8.87 10.03 0.47
N GLN A 408 -7.68 9.61 0.06
CA GLN A 408 -6.63 10.51 -0.39
C GLN A 408 -6.65 10.69 -1.92
N LYS A 409 -6.77 11.94 -2.41
CA LYS A 409 -6.50 12.28 -3.83
C LYS A 409 -5.00 12.41 -4.10
N SER A 410 -4.26 11.39 -3.69
CA SER A 410 -2.80 11.26 -3.82
C SER A 410 -2.46 9.78 -4.02
N PHE A 411 -1.20 9.40 -3.85
CA PHE A 411 -0.75 8.02 -3.86
C PHE A 411 -1.20 7.26 -2.60
N VAL A 412 -1.78 6.08 -2.80
CA VAL A 412 -1.80 5.00 -1.80
C VAL A 412 -1.15 3.75 -2.37
N TRP A 413 -0.75 2.88 -1.45
CA TRP A 413 -0.14 1.61 -1.73
C TRP A 413 -1.07 0.60 -2.41
N ASP A 414 -2.29 0.46 -1.91
CA ASP A 414 -3.20 -0.58 -2.40
C ASP A 414 -3.99 -0.16 -3.64
N CYS A 415 -4.37 -1.16 -4.43
CA CYS A 415 -5.29 -1.03 -5.53
C CYS A 415 -6.73 -0.86 -5.02
N GLY A 416 -7.39 0.22 -5.40
CA GLY A 416 -8.72 0.60 -4.92
C GLY A 416 -9.78 0.54 -6.01
N ILE A 417 -10.42 1.68 -6.28
CA ILE A 417 -11.56 1.81 -7.18
C ILE A 417 -11.19 2.16 -8.63
N VAL A 418 -9.96 2.65 -8.87
CA VAL A 418 -9.51 3.10 -10.20
C VAL A 418 -9.55 1.96 -11.24
N PRO A 419 -9.05 0.74 -10.98
CA PRO A 419 -9.15 -0.36 -11.95
C PRO A 419 -10.61 -0.78 -12.17
N GLY A 420 -11.42 -0.84 -11.11
CA GLY A 420 -12.81 -1.26 -11.20
C GLY A 420 -13.64 -0.35 -12.09
N LEU A 421 -13.49 0.97 -11.94
CA LEU A 421 -14.13 1.97 -12.80
C LEU A 421 -13.62 1.89 -14.25
N SER A 422 -12.33 1.63 -14.44
CA SER A 422 -11.74 1.44 -15.77
C SER A 422 -12.35 0.22 -16.48
N ILE A 423 -12.56 -0.88 -15.75
CA ILE A 423 -13.23 -2.07 -16.27
C ILE A 423 -14.69 -1.77 -16.61
N VAL A 424 -15.44 -1.03 -15.78
CA VAL A 424 -16.81 -0.64 -16.10
C VAL A 424 -16.88 0.12 -17.44
N ILE A 425 -15.97 1.07 -17.67
CA ILE A 425 -15.94 1.85 -18.93
C ILE A 425 -15.63 0.95 -20.14
N ALA A 426 -14.80 -0.08 -19.96
CA ALA A 426 -14.42 -1.02 -21.02
C ALA A 426 -15.45 -2.12 -21.28
N ALA A 427 -16.14 -2.60 -20.25
CA ALA A 427 -16.97 -3.80 -20.30
C ALA A 427 -18.47 -3.53 -20.39
N CYS A 428 -18.95 -2.44 -19.77
CA CYS A 428 -20.37 -2.09 -19.78
C CYS A 428 -20.79 -1.60 -21.17
N ILE A 429 -22.02 -1.90 -21.57
CA ILE A 429 -22.61 -1.43 -22.84
C ILE A 429 -23.49 -0.19 -22.67
N ASP A 430 -23.92 0.12 -21.45
CA ASP A 430 -24.75 1.30 -21.17
C ASP A 430 -23.90 2.58 -21.09
N THR A 431 -24.07 3.45 -22.08
CA THR A 431 -23.34 4.71 -22.20
C THR A 431 -23.50 5.62 -20.97
N ASN A 432 -24.65 5.61 -20.29
CA ASN A 432 -24.85 6.44 -19.08
C ASN A 432 -24.01 5.92 -17.92
N ILE A 433 -23.99 4.60 -17.69
CA ILE A 433 -23.17 3.98 -16.64
C ILE A 433 -21.69 4.24 -16.91
N ARG A 434 -21.23 4.09 -18.17
CA ARG A 434 -19.84 4.34 -18.56
C ARG A 434 -19.44 5.80 -18.33
N ASN A 435 -20.29 6.75 -18.75
CA ASN A 435 -20.03 8.18 -18.53
C ASN A 435 -19.97 8.54 -17.06
N GLU A 436 -20.83 7.95 -16.24
CA GLU A 436 -20.84 8.16 -14.80
C GLU A 436 -19.58 7.57 -14.13
N ALA A 437 -19.14 6.38 -14.54
CA ALA A 437 -17.88 5.79 -14.10
C ALA A 437 -16.68 6.68 -14.47
N LEU A 438 -16.66 7.22 -15.70
CA LEU A 438 -15.64 8.16 -16.15
C LEU A 438 -15.66 9.46 -15.34
N GLN A 439 -16.84 9.97 -14.99
CA GLN A 439 -16.96 11.17 -14.15
C GLN A 439 -16.38 10.93 -12.76
N VAL A 440 -16.67 9.77 -12.13
CA VAL A 440 -16.07 9.41 -10.84
C VAL A 440 -14.55 9.35 -10.94
N LEU A 441 -13.99 8.77 -12.02
CA LEU A 441 -12.54 8.78 -12.25
C LEU A 441 -11.97 10.21 -12.37
N LYS A 442 -12.66 11.11 -13.06
CA LYS A 442 -12.27 12.53 -13.18
C LYS A 442 -12.28 13.23 -11.82
N ASP A 443 -13.29 12.95 -10.99
CA ASP A 443 -13.45 13.60 -9.69
C ASP A 443 -12.37 13.22 -8.68
N ILE A 444 -11.77 12.03 -8.82
CA ILE A 444 -10.72 11.55 -7.91
C ILE A 444 -9.29 11.91 -8.36
N VAL A 445 -9.08 12.48 -9.54
CA VAL A 445 -7.74 12.97 -9.96
C VAL A 445 -7.15 13.93 -8.91
N PRO A 446 -5.85 13.84 -8.54
CA PRO A 446 -4.78 12.99 -9.11
C PRO A 446 -4.51 11.70 -8.31
N ARG A 447 -5.56 10.98 -7.89
CA ARG A 447 -5.46 9.69 -7.21
C ARG A 447 -4.52 8.70 -7.91
N ARG A 448 -3.65 8.04 -7.15
CA ARG A 448 -2.87 6.87 -7.57
C ARG A 448 -3.06 5.72 -6.60
N GLU A 449 -3.25 4.51 -7.11
CA GLU A 449 -3.59 3.30 -6.36
C GLU A 449 -2.64 2.16 -6.74
N GLY A 450 -1.63 1.92 -5.91
CA GLY A 450 -0.51 1.07 -6.28
C GLY A 450 0.10 1.57 -7.59
N VAL A 451 -0.03 0.77 -8.65
CA VAL A 451 0.50 1.11 -9.99
C VAL A 451 -0.50 1.81 -10.90
N TRP A 452 -1.74 2.01 -10.47
CA TRP A 452 -2.79 2.65 -11.26
C TRP A 452 -2.79 4.16 -11.06
N ASP A 453 -2.98 4.91 -12.16
CA ASP A 453 -3.04 6.36 -12.16
C ASP A 453 -4.38 6.82 -12.74
N SER A 454 -5.15 7.56 -11.94
CA SER A 454 -6.51 8.00 -12.31
C SER A 454 -6.54 8.85 -13.58
N LEU A 455 -5.54 9.73 -13.79
CA LEU A 455 -5.46 10.55 -15.00
C LEU A 455 -5.25 9.68 -16.25
N THR A 456 -4.40 8.66 -16.15
CA THR A 456 -4.20 7.69 -17.23
C THR A 456 -5.48 6.89 -17.49
N ALA A 457 -6.19 6.46 -16.44
CA ALA A 457 -7.48 5.78 -16.55
C ALA A 457 -8.58 6.67 -17.19
N VAL A 458 -8.62 7.97 -16.89
CA VAL A 458 -9.52 8.93 -17.55
C VAL A 458 -9.24 8.99 -19.06
N LYS A 459 -7.97 9.13 -19.46
CA LYS A 459 -7.58 9.16 -20.88
C LYS A 459 -7.96 7.86 -21.60
N PHE A 460 -7.79 6.72 -20.93
CA PHE A 460 -8.23 5.43 -21.42
C PHE A 460 -9.76 5.42 -21.63
N GLY A 461 -10.53 5.83 -20.63
CA GLY A 461 -11.99 5.86 -20.72
C GLY A 461 -12.51 6.79 -21.84
N GLU A 462 -11.91 7.97 -22.00
CA GLU A 462 -12.24 8.90 -23.09
C GLU A 462 -11.91 8.32 -24.48
N ARG A 463 -10.89 7.47 -24.60
CA ARG A 463 -10.61 6.73 -25.85
C ARG A 463 -11.67 5.65 -26.08
N CYS A 464 -12.02 4.89 -25.06
CA CYS A 464 -13.02 3.82 -25.16
C CYS A 464 -14.41 4.33 -25.58
N LEU A 465 -14.85 5.47 -25.03
CA LEU A 465 -16.14 6.08 -25.41
C LEU A 465 -16.13 6.58 -26.85
N ARG A 466 -15.05 7.26 -27.27
CA ARG A 466 -14.89 7.71 -28.66
C ARG A 466 -14.93 6.56 -29.68
N MET A 467 -14.36 5.40 -29.35
CA MET A 467 -14.37 4.23 -30.23
C MET A 467 -15.76 3.58 -30.34
N SER A 468 -16.60 3.72 -29.30
CA SER A 468 -17.99 3.23 -29.31
C SER A 468 -18.94 4.12 -30.11
N GLY A 469 -18.50 5.31 -30.54
CA GLY A 469 -19.34 6.29 -31.24
C GLY A 469 -20.25 7.11 -30.32
N ASP A 470 -19.93 7.15 -29.00
CA ASP A 470 -20.67 7.88 -27.95
C ASP A 470 -20.20 9.34 -27.78
#